data_AF-A0A069I9P3-F1
#
_entry.id   AF-A0A069I9P3-F1
#
_cell.length_a   1.000
_cell.length_b   1.000
_cell.length_c   1.000
_cell.angle_alpha   90.00
_cell.angle_beta   90.00
_cell.angle_gamma   90.00
#
_symmetry.space_group_name_H-M   'P 1'
#
loop_
_entity.id
_entity.type
_entity.pdbx_description
1 polymer ?
#
loop_
_entity_poly.entity_id
_entity_poly.type
_entity_poly.pdbx_seq_one_letter_code
_entity_poly.pdbx_strand_id
1 'polypeptide(L)'
;MLAAPAFAQNAPDAAAAEVSPHVFTANVTLASEYRYRGLMQTNRRPAIQGGFDYTHSSGFYLGNWNSSISWLGDSNPEVSAPIEIDLYGGFKNTVTLG
;
A
#
# COMPACT_ATOMS: atom_id res chain seq x y z
N MET A 1 0.93 -10.60 49.75
CA MET A 1 0.43 -9.57 48.81
C MET A 1 -1.00 -9.96 48.45
N LEU A 2 -1.97 -9.14 48.83
CA LEU A 2 -3.41 -9.41 48.69
C LEU A 2 -3.86 -9.18 47.23
N ALA A 3 -4.61 -10.11 46.64
CA ALA A 3 -5.24 -9.94 45.33
C ALA A 3 -6.61 -9.27 45.50
N ALA A 4 -6.85 -8.17 44.79
CA ALA A 4 -8.15 -7.49 44.71
C ALA A 4 -9.00 -8.09 43.57
N PRO A 5 -10.34 -8.17 43.69
CA PRO A 5 -11.19 -8.62 42.61
C PRO A 5 -11.28 -7.54 41.51
N ALA A 6 -11.26 -7.96 40.25
CA ALA A 6 -11.53 -7.09 39.12
C ALA A 6 -13.05 -6.96 38.93
N PHE A 7 -13.58 -5.75 38.95
CA PHE A 7 -14.95 -5.48 38.52
C PHE A 7 -14.97 -5.40 36.99
N ALA A 8 -15.77 -6.25 36.35
CA ALA A 8 -16.07 -6.13 34.92
C ALA A 8 -16.97 -4.91 34.72
N GLN A 9 -16.41 -3.84 34.18
CA GLN A 9 -17.19 -2.68 33.75
C GLN A 9 -17.76 -2.99 32.36
N ASN A 10 -19.06 -3.20 32.27
CA ASN A 10 -19.75 -3.28 30.98
C ASN A 10 -19.56 -1.94 30.26
N ALA A 11 -18.81 -1.95 29.16
CA ALA A 11 -18.72 -0.82 28.26
C ALA A 11 -20.11 -0.59 27.63
N PRO A 12 -20.55 0.66 27.44
CA PRO A 12 -21.75 0.93 26.67
C PRO A 12 -21.55 0.38 25.25
N ASP A 13 -22.58 -0.26 24.69
CA ASP A 13 -22.61 -0.62 23.27
C ASP A 13 -22.33 0.63 22.45
N ALA A 14 -21.13 0.68 21.88
CA ALA A 14 -20.78 1.71 20.92
C ALA A 14 -21.72 1.53 19.73
N ALA A 15 -22.59 2.50 19.48
CA ALA A 15 -23.35 2.57 18.24
C ALA A 15 -22.37 2.33 17.09
N ALA A 16 -22.61 1.29 16.29
CA ALA A 16 -21.75 0.93 15.18
C ALA A 16 -21.62 2.16 14.28
N ALA A 17 -20.43 2.75 14.22
CA ALA A 17 -20.14 3.85 13.33
C ALA A 17 -20.44 3.38 11.90
N GLU A 18 -21.16 4.20 11.11
CA GLU A 18 -21.39 3.87 9.71
C GLU A 18 -20.03 3.74 9.00
N VAL A 19 -19.75 2.54 8.50
CA VAL A 19 -18.52 2.27 7.76
C VAL A 19 -18.65 2.99 6.42
N SER A 20 -17.80 3.99 6.20
CA SER A 20 -17.70 4.67 4.91
C SER A 20 -17.57 3.64 3.78
N PRO A 21 -18.29 3.79 2.67
CA PRO A 21 -18.10 2.93 1.51
C PRO A 21 -16.73 3.17 0.85
N HIS A 22 -16.00 4.22 1.24
CA HIS A 22 -14.68 4.58 0.75
C HIS A 22 -13.59 4.20 1.75
N VAL A 23 -12.57 3.48 1.29
CA VAL A 23 -11.36 3.16 2.05
C VAL A 23 -10.13 3.62 1.26
N PHE A 24 -9.24 4.33 1.94
CA PHE A 24 -7.95 4.75 1.42
C PHE A 24 -6.84 4.16 2.27
N THR A 25 -5.81 3.60 1.64
CA THR A 25 -4.61 3.13 2.32
C THR A 25 -3.37 3.64 1.63
N ALA A 26 -2.27 3.73 2.38
CA ALA A 26 -0.97 4.15 1.86
C ALA A 26 0.14 3.31 2.49
N ASN A 27 1.24 3.19 1.76
CA ASN A 27 2.44 2.51 2.25
C ASN A 27 3.70 3.25 1.83
N VAL A 28 4.76 3.11 2.62
CA VAL A 28 6.10 3.61 2.32
C VAL A 28 7.14 2.59 2.75
N THR A 29 8.18 2.42 1.94
CA THR A 29 9.29 1.50 2.17
C THR A 29 10.60 2.19 1.81
N LEU A 30 11.61 2.01 2.65
CA LEU A 30 13.00 2.30 2.32
C LEU A 30 13.74 0.97 2.14
N ALA A 31 14.26 0.73 0.94
CA ALA A 31 15.05 -0.45 0.63
C ALA A 31 16.50 -0.08 0.39
N SER A 32 17.44 -0.98 0.70
CA SER A 32 18.86 -0.78 0.39
C SER A 32 19.16 -0.82 -1.11
N GLU A 33 18.35 -1.55 -1.88
CA GLU A 33 18.39 -1.61 -3.34
C GLU A 33 17.02 -2.08 -3.86
N TYR A 34 16.55 -1.49 -4.97
CA TYR A 34 15.38 -1.99 -5.68
C TYR A 34 15.81 -2.94 -6.81
N ARG A 35 15.29 -4.17 -6.78
CA ARG A 35 15.49 -5.18 -7.82
C ARG A 35 14.15 -5.65 -8.38
N TYR A 36 13.97 -5.49 -9.69
CA TYR A 36 12.80 -5.97 -10.40
C TYR A 36 13.17 -7.19 -11.24
N ARG A 37 12.56 -8.35 -10.95
CA ARG A 37 12.82 -9.62 -11.64
C ARG A 37 14.32 -9.97 -11.79
N GLY A 38 15.12 -9.61 -10.79
CA GLY A 38 16.56 -9.84 -10.77
C GLY A 38 17.43 -8.72 -11.37
N LEU A 39 16.85 -7.71 -12.00
CA LEU A 39 17.56 -6.55 -12.55
C LEU A 39 17.65 -5.42 -11.51
N MET A 40 18.83 -4.82 -11.38
CA MET A 40 19.04 -3.66 -10.51
C MET A 40 18.33 -2.44 -11.09
N GLN A 41 17.44 -1.81 -10.32
CA GLN A 41 16.72 -0.61 -10.74
C GLN A 41 17.37 0.67 -10.19
N THR A 42 18.06 0.56 -9.05
CA THR A 42 18.77 1.67 -8.39
C THR A 42 20.29 1.49 -8.32
N ASN A 43 20.85 0.49 -9.01
CA ASN A 43 22.30 0.24 -9.10
C ASN A 43 22.99 0.25 -7.71
N ARG A 44 22.54 -0.64 -6.81
CA ARG A 44 23.06 -0.81 -5.43
C ARG A 44 22.89 0.41 -4.52
N ARG A 45 22.06 1.38 -4.91
CA ARG A 45 21.70 2.54 -4.09
C ARG A 45 20.32 2.37 -3.45
N PRO A 46 20.08 3.02 -2.30
CA PRO A 46 18.77 2.97 -1.64
C PRO A 46 17.63 3.41 -2.56
N ALA A 47 16.46 2.81 -2.34
CA ALA A 47 15.23 3.15 -3.04
C ALA A 47 14.13 3.52 -2.05
N ILE A 48 13.43 4.63 -2.31
CA ILE A 48 12.17 4.92 -1.66
C ILE A 48 11.03 4.39 -2.53
N GLN A 49 10.15 3.60 -1.93
CA GLN A 49 9.04 2.94 -2.59
C GLN A 49 7.76 3.22 -1.82
N GLY A 50 6.63 3.21 -2.50
CA GLY A 50 5.35 3.42 -1.83
C GLY A 50 4.19 3.56 -2.80
N GLY A 51 2.99 3.64 -2.24
CA GLY A 51 1.77 3.66 -3.03
C GLY A 51 0.56 4.11 -2.26
N PHE A 52 -0.51 4.36 -3.01
CA PHE A 52 -1.84 4.62 -2.51
C PHE A 52 -2.80 3.63 -3.11
N ASP A 53 -3.79 3.23 -2.32
CA ASP A 53 -4.89 2.39 -2.74
C ASP A 53 -6.21 3.02 -2.33
N TYR A 54 -7.19 2.87 -3.21
CA TYR A 54 -8.57 3.22 -2.98
C TYR A 54 -9.46 2.01 -3.27
N THR A 55 -10.38 1.71 -2.36
CA THR A 55 -11.43 0.71 -2.56
C THR A 55 -12.79 1.27 -2.20
N HIS A 56 -13.79 0.93 -3.01
CA HIS A 56 -15.19 1.29 -2.78
C HIS A 56 -16.04 0.04 -2.49
N SER A 57 -17.11 0.19 -1.69
CA SER A 57 -18.04 -0.91 -1.36
C SER A 57 -18.73 -1.52 -2.58
N SER A 58 -18.80 -0.82 -3.72
CA SER A 58 -19.27 -1.35 -5.00
C SER A 58 -18.33 -2.37 -5.65
N GLY A 59 -17.16 -2.60 -5.04
CA GLY A 59 -16.10 -3.45 -5.60
C GLY A 59 -15.10 -2.70 -6.48
N PHE A 60 -15.34 -1.43 -6.83
CA PHE A 60 -14.36 -0.62 -7.57
C PHE A 60 -13.10 -0.40 -6.74
N TYR A 61 -11.94 -0.51 -7.38
CA TYR A 61 -10.66 -0.16 -6.75
C TYR A 61 -9.69 0.46 -7.76
N LEU A 62 -8.80 1.31 -7.26
CA LEU A 62 -7.71 1.94 -7.99
C LEU A 62 -6.51 2.07 -7.05
N GLY A 63 -5.31 1.84 -7.54
CA GLY A 63 -4.10 2.06 -6.77
C GLY A 63 -2.90 2.33 -7.66
N ASN A 64 -1.82 2.71 -7.01
CA ASN A 64 -0.54 2.92 -7.64
C ASN A 64 0.60 2.44 -6.76
N TRP A 65 1.66 2.02 -7.42
CA TRP A 65 2.94 1.74 -6.80
C TRP A 65 4.02 2.58 -7.47
N ASN A 66 4.99 3.04 -6.69
CA ASN A 66 6.06 3.91 -7.19
C ASN A 66 7.39 3.51 -6.54
N SER A 67 8.47 3.74 -7.27
CA SER A 67 9.83 3.67 -6.75
C SER A 67 10.71 4.73 -7.35
N SER A 68 11.68 5.22 -6.58
CA SER A 68 12.88 5.81 -7.18
C SER A 68 13.61 4.74 -8.01
N ILE A 69 14.03 5.12 -9.22
CA ILE A 69 14.87 4.33 -10.12
C ILE A 69 16.05 5.18 -10.58
N SER A 70 17.08 4.54 -11.11
CA SER A 70 18.22 5.24 -11.71
C SER A 70 18.75 4.61 -12.98
N TRP A 71 18.32 3.39 -13.31
CA TRP A 71 18.86 2.62 -14.43
C TRP A 71 18.82 3.37 -15.77
N LEU A 72 17.85 4.28 -15.98
CA LEU A 72 17.79 5.15 -17.15
C LEU A 72 18.99 6.11 -17.22
N GLY A 73 19.22 6.89 -16.15
CA GLY A 73 20.35 7.81 -16.07
C GLY A 73 21.71 7.10 -15.94
N ASP A 74 21.74 5.92 -15.32
CA ASP A 74 22.93 5.06 -15.27
C ASP A 74 23.31 4.54 -16.67
N SER A 75 22.32 4.29 -17.55
CA SER A 75 22.54 3.76 -18.91
C SER A 75 22.76 4.86 -19.95
N ASN A 76 22.11 6.01 -19.79
CA ASN A 76 22.32 7.18 -20.63
C ASN A 76 22.19 8.46 -19.77
N PRO A 77 23.29 9.21 -19.55
CA PRO A 77 23.27 10.41 -18.73
C PRO A 77 22.43 11.57 -19.31
N GLU A 78 22.04 11.49 -20.59
CA GLU A 78 21.14 12.47 -21.22
C GLU A 78 19.65 12.22 -20.90
N VAL A 79 19.31 11.08 -20.31
CA VAL A 79 17.93 10.72 -19.93
C VAL A 79 17.71 10.91 -18.44
N SER A 80 16.66 11.65 -18.07
CA SER A 80 16.28 11.87 -16.68
C SER A 80 14.80 11.54 -16.43
N ALA A 81 14.57 10.36 -15.86
CA ALA A 81 13.27 9.92 -15.33
C ALA A 81 13.52 9.02 -14.11
N PRO A 82 13.76 9.60 -12.91
CA PRO A 82 14.23 8.87 -11.74
C PRO A 82 13.10 8.21 -10.93
N ILE A 83 11.90 8.07 -11.51
CA ILE A 83 10.73 7.47 -10.84
C ILE A 83 10.07 6.47 -11.79
N GLU A 84 9.77 5.29 -11.28
CA GLU A 84 8.86 4.31 -11.88
C GLU A 84 7.49 4.43 -11.21
N ILE A 85 6.42 4.32 -12.01
CA ILE A 85 5.03 4.36 -11.55
C ILE A 85 4.27 3.22 -12.23
N ASP A 86 3.68 2.36 -11.42
CA ASP A 86 2.74 1.32 -11.83
C ASP A 86 1.33 1.71 -11.39
N LEU A 87 0.37 1.74 -12.32
CA LEU A 87 -1.04 1.99 -12.03
C LEU A 87 -1.83 0.70 -12.18
N TYR A 88 -2.76 0.46 -11.27
CA TYR A 88 -3.66 -0.69 -11.33
C TYR A 88 -5.06 -0.33 -10.83
N GLY A 89 -6.06 -1.06 -11.30
CA GLY A 89 -7.43 -0.87 -10.87
C GLY A 89 -8.37 -1.91 -11.48
N GLY A 90 -9.61 -1.91 -11.02
CA GLY A 90 -10.62 -2.84 -11.49
C GLY A 90 -11.89 -2.87 -10.64
N PHE A 91 -12.64 -3.95 -10.79
CA PHE A 91 -13.83 -4.25 -10.00
C PHE A 91 -13.74 -5.67 -9.42
N LYS A 92 -14.04 -5.82 -8.13
CA LYS A 92 -14.11 -7.10 -7.44
C LYS A 92 -15.56 -7.42 -7.09
N ASN A 93 -16.05 -8.57 -7.55
CA ASN A 93 -17.38 -9.09 -7.23
C ASN A 93 -17.28 -10.57 -6.82
N THR A 94 -18.27 -11.05 -6.07
CA THR A 94 -18.40 -12.47 -5.74
C THR A 94 -19.34 -13.14 -6.74
N VAL A 95 -18.92 -14.26 -7.32
CA VAL A 95 -19.77 -15.10 -8.18
C VAL A 95 -20.18 -16.33 -7.37
N THR A 96 -21.48 -16.48 -7.13
CA THR A 96 -22.04 -17.70 -6.53
C THR A 96 -22.54 -18.60 -7.65
N LEU A 97 -21.95 -19.78 -7.75
CA LEU A 97 -22.46 -20.84 -8.63
C LEU A 97 -23.52 -21.61 -7.83
N GLY A 98 -24.74 -21.67 -8.38
CA GLY A 98 -25.87 -22.39 -7.78
C GLY A 98 -25.77 -23.90 -7.93
#